data_AF-A0A258UJU2-F1
#
_entry.id   AF-A0A258UJU2-F1
#
_cell.length_a   1.000
_cell.length_b   1.000
_cell.length_c   1.000
_cell.angle_alpha   90.00
_cell.angle_beta   90.00
_cell.angle_gamma   90.00
#
_symmetry.space_group_name_H-M   'P 1'
#
loop_
_entity.id
_entity.type
_entity.pdbx_description
1 polymer ?
#
loop_
_entity_poly.entity_id
_entity_poly.type
_entity_poly.pdbx_seq_one_letter_code
_entity_poly.pdbx_strand_id
1 'polypeptide(L)'
;MISLNPKLSGQHSEYLLKQLYNFKEGTRANAVMSGIAATLSEDDMQQLAQYFSGQTIALSKAKTNGKGSLGEKIYRGGIAKTNVPACASCHGANGAGLPKQFPRLASQHADYTYQQLKTFRTGERANAPMMMAIAAKMTDAEMQTFLCMCSPKLTHFVKHLS
;
A
#
# COMPACT_ATOMS: atom_id res chain seq x y z
N MET A 1 13.96 -10.81 -5.85
CA MET A 1 13.41 -9.80 -6.78
C MET A 1 12.47 -8.91 -6.00
N ILE A 2 12.66 -7.60 -6.07
CA ILE A 2 11.81 -6.60 -5.41
C ILE A 2 10.58 -6.40 -6.30
N SER A 3 9.37 -6.70 -5.80
CA SER A 3 8.14 -6.49 -6.56
C SER A 3 7.66 -5.05 -6.39
N LEU A 4 8.12 -4.16 -7.28
CA LEU A 4 7.72 -2.75 -7.32
C LEU A 4 6.38 -2.49 -8.02
N ASN A 5 5.86 -3.48 -8.75
CA ASN A 5 4.56 -3.37 -9.39
C ASN A 5 3.46 -3.86 -8.45
N PRO A 6 2.33 -3.15 -8.32
CA PRO A 6 1.23 -3.57 -7.46
C PRO A 6 0.50 -4.80 -8.03
N LYS A 7 -0.02 -5.63 -7.13
CA LYS A 7 -1.15 -6.51 -7.47
C LYS A 7 -2.41 -5.68 -7.66
N LEU A 8 -3.08 -5.87 -8.79
CA LEU A 8 -4.33 -5.21 -9.14
C LEU A 8 -5.56 -6.12 -8.98
N SER A 9 -5.37 -7.45 -9.04
CA SER A 9 -6.44 -8.44 -8.96
C SER A 9 -7.22 -8.31 -7.65
N GLY A 10 -8.54 -8.14 -7.75
CA GLY A 10 -9.44 -7.97 -6.61
C GLY A 10 -9.27 -6.65 -5.85
N GLN A 11 -8.62 -5.65 -6.45
CA GLN A 11 -8.66 -4.28 -5.94
C GLN A 11 -9.99 -3.61 -6.34
N HIS A 12 -10.48 -2.69 -5.51
CA HIS A 12 -11.73 -1.97 -5.77
C HIS A 12 -11.68 -1.22 -7.10
N SER A 13 -12.67 -1.43 -7.96
CA SER A 13 -12.74 -0.80 -9.29
C SER A 13 -12.69 0.73 -9.18
N GLU A 14 -13.36 1.34 -8.21
CA GLU A 14 -13.37 2.79 -8.02
C GLU A 14 -12.01 3.32 -7.57
N TYR A 15 -11.25 2.52 -6.79
CA TYR A 15 -9.88 2.89 -6.44
C TYR A 15 -8.98 2.81 -7.67
N LEU A 16 -9.09 1.73 -8.46
CA LEU A 16 -8.30 1.54 -9.69
C LEU A 16 -8.56 2.68 -10.68
N LEU A 17 -9.83 2.98 -10.95
CA LEU A 17 -10.24 4.07 -11.82
C LEU A 17 -9.68 5.41 -11.34
N LYS A 18 -9.83 5.71 -10.04
CA LYS A 18 -9.24 6.92 -9.44
C LYS A 18 -7.72 6.97 -9.62
N GLN A 19 -7.01 5.84 -9.50
CA GLN A 19 -5.56 5.85 -9.69
C GLN A 19 -5.18 6.07 -11.16
N LEU A 20 -5.92 5.52 -12.11
CA LEU A 20 -5.69 5.76 -13.55
C LEU A 20 -5.88 7.24 -13.91
N TYR A 21 -6.96 7.87 -13.43
CA TYR A 21 -7.15 9.31 -13.56
C TYR A 21 -5.98 10.10 -12.96
N ASN A 22 -5.58 9.79 -11.72
CA ASN A 22 -4.47 10.50 -11.09
C ASN A 22 -3.13 10.35 -11.83
N PHE A 23 -2.88 9.21 -12.47
CA PHE A 23 -1.69 9.03 -13.32
C PHE A 23 -1.78 9.83 -14.62
N LYS A 24 -2.97 9.86 -15.25
CA LYS A 24 -3.25 10.59 -16.49
C LYS A 24 -3.16 12.11 -16.28
N GLU A 25 -3.65 12.61 -15.16
CA GLU A 25 -3.62 14.04 -14.78
C GLU A 25 -2.29 14.46 -14.14
N GLY A 26 -1.40 13.51 -13.85
CA GLY A 26 -0.11 13.78 -13.20
C GLY A 26 -0.18 14.07 -11.70
N THR A 27 -1.37 14.04 -11.08
CA THR A 27 -1.53 14.21 -9.61
C THR A 27 -0.91 13.06 -8.83
N ARG A 28 -0.72 11.90 -9.47
CA ARG A 28 0.15 10.81 -9.00
C ARG A 28 1.30 10.63 -9.99
N ALA A 29 2.50 11.05 -9.59
CA ALA A 29 3.69 10.93 -10.43
C ALA A 29 4.15 9.47 -10.56
N ASN A 30 4.31 8.99 -11.80
CA ASN A 30 5.07 7.80 -12.17
C ASN A 30 5.27 7.77 -13.68
N ALA A 31 6.51 7.93 -14.16
CA ALA A 31 6.77 8.07 -15.60
C ALA A 31 6.21 6.92 -16.46
N VAL A 32 6.30 5.68 -15.97
CA VAL A 32 5.79 4.50 -16.67
C VAL A 32 4.26 4.53 -16.76
N MET A 33 3.58 4.69 -15.63
CA MET A 33 2.12 4.69 -15.59
C MET A 33 1.51 5.94 -16.21
N SER A 34 2.17 7.10 -16.15
CA SER A 34 1.71 8.32 -16.83
C SER A 34 1.73 8.14 -18.35
N GLY A 35 2.76 7.52 -18.92
CA GLY A 35 2.80 7.20 -20.35
C GLY A 35 1.69 6.23 -20.78
N ILE A 36 1.43 5.20 -19.98
CA ILE A 36 0.34 4.24 -20.23
C ILE A 36 -1.03 4.92 -20.09
N ALA A 37 -1.27 5.66 -19.00
CA ALA A 37 -2.57 6.27 -18.72
C ALA A 37 -2.91 7.41 -19.70
N ALA A 38 -1.90 8.08 -20.27
CA ALA A 38 -2.10 9.12 -21.27
C ALA A 38 -2.87 8.60 -22.49
N THR A 39 -2.63 7.36 -22.93
CA THR A 39 -3.24 6.78 -24.13
C THR A 39 -4.61 6.15 -23.91
N LEU A 40 -5.05 5.98 -22.66
CA LEU A 40 -6.33 5.32 -22.35
C LEU A 40 -7.50 6.29 -22.50
N SER A 41 -8.59 5.86 -23.13
CA SER A 41 -9.87 6.57 -23.06
C SER A 41 -10.50 6.42 -21.66
N GLU A 42 -11.50 7.24 -21.35
CA GLU A 42 -12.26 7.08 -20.09
C GLU A 42 -12.95 5.72 -20.01
N ASP A 43 -13.50 5.24 -21.13
CA ASP A 43 -14.14 3.94 -21.24
C ASP A 43 -13.12 2.80 -21.02
N ASP A 44 -11.93 2.88 -21.62
CA ASP A 44 -10.85 1.91 -21.37
C ASP A 44 -10.46 1.86 -19.90
N MET A 45 -10.33 3.03 -19.25
CA MET A 45 -9.99 3.08 -17.83
C MET A 45 -11.07 2.43 -16.96
N GLN A 46 -12.35 2.63 -17.28
CA GLN A 46 -13.46 1.98 -16.59
C GLN A 46 -13.45 0.46 -16.79
N GLN A 47 -13.28 0.01 -18.04
CA GLN A 47 -13.23 -1.42 -18.37
C GLN A 47 -12.05 -2.11 -17.70
N LEU A 48 -10.85 -1.51 -17.72
CA LEU A 48 -9.67 -2.04 -17.02
C LEU A 48 -9.90 -2.13 -15.51
N ALA A 49 -10.49 -1.09 -14.91
CA ALA A 49 -10.79 -1.09 -13.49
C ALA A 49 -11.78 -2.21 -13.10
N GLN A 50 -12.83 -2.42 -13.90
CA GLN A 50 -13.78 -3.52 -13.71
C GLN A 50 -13.11 -4.88 -13.90
N TYR A 51 -12.31 -5.03 -14.96
CA TYR A 51 -11.60 -6.27 -15.28
C TYR A 51 -10.68 -6.72 -14.14
N PHE A 52 -9.78 -5.85 -13.66
CA PHE A 52 -8.88 -6.20 -12.55
C PHE A 52 -9.62 -6.39 -11.22
N SER A 53 -10.71 -5.66 -10.98
CA SER A 53 -11.55 -5.85 -9.79
C SER A 53 -12.24 -7.22 -9.77
N GLY A 54 -12.60 -7.76 -10.95
CA GLY A 54 -13.23 -9.08 -11.08
C GLY A 54 -12.25 -10.26 -11.05
N GLN A 55 -10.94 -10.02 -11.16
CA GLN A 55 -9.96 -11.10 -11.12
C GLN A 55 -9.85 -11.76 -9.75
N THR A 56 -9.61 -13.07 -9.75
CA THR A 56 -9.39 -13.84 -8.53
C THR A 56 -8.12 -13.39 -7.82
N ILE A 57 -8.21 -13.23 -6.50
CA ILE A 57 -7.07 -12.83 -5.69
C ILE A 57 -6.18 -14.05 -5.49
N ALA A 58 -5.00 -14.03 -6.10
CA ALA A 58 -3.93 -14.98 -5.77
C ALA A 58 -3.40 -14.67 -4.35
N LEU A 59 -3.97 -15.35 -3.36
CA LEU A 59 -3.49 -15.31 -1.98
C LEU A 59 -2.10 -15.95 -1.93
N SER A 60 -1.07 -15.11 -1.86
CA SER A 60 0.27 -15.58 -1.50
C SER A 60 0.32 -15.78 0.01
N LYS A 61 0.79 -16.95 0.47
CA LYS A 61 1.12 -17.12 1.89
C LYS A 61 2.12 -16.04 2.29
N ALA A 62 1.80 -15.26 3.32
CA ALA A 62 2.75 -14.33 3.89
C ALA A 62 3.95 -15.17 4.39
N LYS A 63 5.12 -15.00 3.78
CA LYS A 63 6.30 -15.78 4.14
C LYS A 63 6.68 -15.58 5.60
N THR A 64 6.46 -14.37 6.14
CA THR A 64 7.16 -13.95 7.37
C THR A 64 6.50 -12.73 8.09
N ASN A 65 5.46 -12.11 7.51
CA ASN A 65 4.58 -11.08 8.14
C ASN A 65 3.19 -11.66 8.48
N GLY A 66 3.20 -12.80 9.18
CA GLY A 66 2.00 -13.50 9.60
C GLY A 66 1.45 -13.00 10.95
N LYS A 67 0.54 -13.79 11.51
CA LYS A 67 -0.06 -13.56 12.83
C LYS A 67 1.03 -13.39 13.90
N GLY A 68 0.97 -12.34 14.71
CA GLY A 68 1.92 -12.00 15.77
C GLY A 68 3.11 -11.13 15.33
N SER A 69 3.28 -10.86 14.03
CA SER A 69 4.37 -10.02 13.52
C SER A 69 4.24 -8.57 13.97
N LEU A 70 5.36 -7.84 14.02
CA LEU A 70 5.36 -6.40 14.34
C LEU A 70 4.52 -5.61 13.33
N GLY A 71 4.58 -5.97 12.03
CA GLY A 71 3.73 -5.38 11.01
C GLY A 71 2.23 -5.61 11.28
N GLU A 72 1.83 -6.78 11.76
CA GLU A 72 0.43 -7.01 12.17
C GLU A 72 0.05 -6.19 13.41
N LYS A 73 0.94 -6.11 14.41
CA LYS A 73 0.69 -5.29 15.62
C LYS A 73 0.48 -3.83 15.26
N ILE A 74 1.33 -3.26 14.40
CA ILE A 74 1.18 -1.90 13.89
C ILE A 74 -0.11 -1.77 13.06
N TYR A 75 -0.41 -2.74 12.20
CA TYR A 75 -1.63 -2.72 11.38
C TYR A 75 -2.90 -2.64 12.25
N ARG A 76 -2.96 -3.41 13.34
CA ARG A 76 -4.14 -3.51 14.21
C ARG A 76 -4.18 -2.45 15.32
N GLY A 77 -3.03 -2.08 15.86
CA GLY A 77 -2.93 -1.21 17.04
C GLY A 77 -2.37 0.19 16.78
N GLY A 78 -1.81 0.43 15.59
CA GLY A 78 -1.08 1.66 15.30
C GLY A 78 0.25 1.72 16.06
N ILE A 79 0.78 2.94 16.21
CA ILE A 79 2.00 3.23 16.95
C ILE A 79 1.73 4.42 17.87
N ALA A 80 1.54 4.15 19.17
CA ALA A 80 1.24 5.17 20.16
C ALA A 80 2.35 6.23 20.24
N LYS A 81 3.62 5.80 20.23
CA LYS A 81 4.79 6.68 20.38
C LYS A 81 4.87 7.78 19.32
N THR A 82 4.47 7.47 18.08
CA THR A 82 4.53 8.39 16.95
C THR A 82 3.13 8.88 16.52
N ASN A 83 2.08 8.56 17.29
CA ASN A 83 0.69 8.92 16.97
C ASN A 83 0.24 8.45 15.57
N VAL A 84 0.66 7.25 15.18
CA VAL A 84 0.19 6.58 13.98
C VAL A 84 -1.07 5.79 14.35
N PRO A 85 -2.24 6.08 13.74
CA PRO A 85 -3.45 5.31 14.02
C PRO A 85 -3.33 3.88 13.49
N ALA A 86 -4.15 2.97 14.01
CA ALA A 86 -4.25 1.62 13.47
C ALA A 86 -4.64 1.65 11.99
N CYS A 87 -3.85 1.02 11.12
CA CYS A 87 -4.14 0.94 9.69
C CYS A 87 -5.51 0.27 9.43
N ALA A 88 -5.87 -0.70 10.27
CA ALA A 88 -7.14 -1.41 10.25
C ALA A 88 -8.37 -0.50 10.42
N SER A 89 -8.22 0.68 11.02
CA SER A 89 -9.32 1.64 11.22
C SER A 89 -9.87 2.19 9.89
N CYS A 90 -9.03 2.26 8.85
CA CYS A 90 -9.42 2.72 7.52
C CYS A 90 -9.39 1.58 6.49
N HIS A 91 -8.38 0.72 6.53
CA HIS A 91 -8.21 -0.37 5.56
C HIS A 91 -8.93 -1.67 5.95
N GLY A 92 -9.68 -1.66 7.06
CA GLY A 92 -10.46 -2.80 7.55
C GLY A 92 -9.61 -3.83 8.30
N ALA A 93 -10.26 -4.63 9.17
CA ALA A 93 -9.59 -5.57 10.06
C ALA A 93 -8.73 -6.63 9.35
N ASN A 94 -9.06 -6.94 8.09
CA ASN A 94 -8.35 -7.90 7.24
C ASN A 94 -7.63 -7.24 6.06
N GLY A 95 -7.61 -5.90 5.95
CA GLY A 95 -7.00 -5.21 4.81
C GLY A 95 -7.83 -5.20 3.53
N ALA A 96 -9.12 -5.51 3.60
CA ALA A 96 -10.02 -5.46 2.44
C ALA A 96 -10.18 -4.04 1.89
N GLY A 97 -9.99 -2.99 2.68
CA GLY A 97 -10.25 -1.61 2.30
C GLY A 97 -11.75 -1.32 2.17
N LEU A 98 -12.05 -0.09 1.72
CA LEU A 98 -13.39 0.37 1.38
C LEU A 98 -13.37 0.97 -0.03
N PRO A 99 -14.34 0.63 -0.91
CA PRO A 99 -14.43 1.18 -2.26
C PRO A 99 -14.22 2.70 -2.31
N LYS A 100 -13.48 3.18 -3.31
CA LYS A 100 -13.14 4.60 -3.57
C LYS A 100 -12.30 5.33 -2.49
N GLN A 101 -12.46 4.99 -1.22
CA GLN A 101 -11.83 5.70 -0.09
C GLN A 101 -10.51 5.06 0.34
N PHE A 102 -10.48 3.75 0.57
CA PHE A 102 -9.32 3.06 1.12
C PHE A 102 -9.00 1.81 0.30
N PRO A 103 -7.83 1.75 -0.35
CA PRO A 103 -7.48 0.57 -1.14
C PRO A 103 -7.40 -0.67 -0.27
N ARG A 104 -7.67 -1.81 -0.91
CA ARG A 104 -7.27 -3.11 -0.41
C ARG A 104 -5.75 -3.16 -0.25
N LEU A 105 -5.30 -3.50 0.95
CA LEU A 105 -3.89 -3.77 1.28
C LEU A 105 -3.59 -5.27 1.42
N ALA A 106 -4.63 -6.06 1.69
CA ALA A 106 -4.52 -7.49 1.88
C ALA A 106 -3.86 -8.18 0.67
N SER A 107 -2.82 -8.95 0.95
CA SER A 107 -2.04 -9.73 -0.02
C SER A 107 -1.26 -8.92 -1.05
N GLN A 108 -1.14 -7.60 -0.87
CA GLN A 108 -0.27 -6.75 -1.67
C GLN A 108 1.21 -7.10 -1.45
N HIS A 109 2.07 -6.80 -2.43
CA HIS A 109 3.50 -6.95 -2.27
C HIS A 109 4.01 -6.05 -1.12
N ALA A 110 4.75 -6.67 -0.22
CA ALA A 110 5.39 -6.02 0.91
C ALA A 110 6.32 -4.88 0.46
N ASP A 111 7.16 -5.16 -0.55
CA ASP A 111 8.04 -4.19 -1.21
C ASP A 111 7.27 -2.99 -1.75
N TYR A 112 6.20 -3.24 -2.51
CA TYR A 112 5.35 -2.18 -3.03
C TYR A 112 4.77 -1.33 -1.90
N THR A 113 4.23 -1.97 -0.85
CA THR A 113 3.60 -1.27 0.28
C THR A 113 4.60 -0.36 0.99
N TYR A 114 5.80 -0.86 1.28
CA TYR A 114 6.89 -0.06 1.85
C TYR A 114 7.27 1.12 0.97
N GLN A 115 7.43 0.90 -0.33
CA GLN A 115 7.77 2.00 -1.25
C GLN A 115 6.65 3.02 -1.35
N GLN A 116 5.37 2.62 -1.31
CA GLN A 116 4.27 3.58 -1.28
C GLN A 116 4.29 4.43 0.00
N LEU A 117 4.55 3.82 1.16
CA LEU A 117 4.69 4.58 2.41
C LEU A 117 5.84 5.59 2.32
N LYS A 118 6.99 5.19 1.75
CA LYS A 118 8.10 6.12 1.51
C LYS A 118 7.73 7.27 0.59
N THR A 119 7.08 7.00 -0.55
CA THR A 119 6.71 8.05 -1.51
C THR A 119 5.63 8.98 -0.98
N PHE A 120 4.75 8.50 -0.10
CA PHE A 120 3.84 9.37 0.65
C PHE A 120 4.60 10.26 1.63
N ARG A 121 5.60 9.72 2.34
CA ARG A 121 6.39 10.49 3.30
C ARG A 121 7.22 11.59 2.63
N THR A 122 7.79 11.32 1.46
CA THR A 122 8.61 12.29 0.71
C THR A 122 7.78 13.26 -0.12
N GLY A 123 6.48 13.01 -0.29
CA GLY A 123 5.59 13.79 -1.15
C GLY A 123 5.72 13.47 -2.64
N GLU A 124 6.60 12.54 -3.04
CA GLU A 124 6.67 12.03 -4.42
C GLU A 124 5.31 11.47 -4.87
N ARG A 125 4.59 10.84 -3.94
CA ARG A 125 3.18 10.50 -4.11
C ARG A 125 2.31 11.45 -3.29
N ALA A 126 1.80 12.50 -3.93
CA ALA A 126 1.00 13.54 -3.28
C ALA A 126 -0.53 13.36 -3.35
N ASN A 127 -1.02 12.32 -4.06
CA ASN A 127 -2.46 12.16 -4.34
C ASN A 127 -3.32 11.62 -3.17
N ALA A 128 -2.76 11.56 -1.95
CA ALA A 128 -3.48 11.12 -0.75
C ALA A 128 -2.96 11.82 0.51
N PRO A 129 -3.43 13.05 0.82
CA PRO A 129 -2.95 13.84 1.96
C PRO A 129 -3.01 13.11 3.31
N MET A 130 -4.04 12.28 3.53
CA MET A 130 -4.16 11.47 4.74
C MET A 130 -3.01 10.48 4.88
N MET A 131 -2.62 9.78 3.81
CA MET A 131 -1.50 8.85 3.85
C MET A 131 -0.16 9.57 3.95
N MET A 132 -0.02 10.77 3.39
CA MET A 132 1.16 11.61 3.60
C MET A 132 1.33 11.96 5.08
N ALA A 133 0.25 12.41 5.75
CA ALA A 133 0.26 12.75 7.17
C ALA A 133 0.56 11.54 8.08
N ILE A 134 0.07 10.35 7.71
CA ILE A 134 0.39 9.10 8.41
C ILE A 134 1.87 8.73 8.20
N ALA A 135 2.33 8.71 6.95
CA ALA A 135 3.69 8.30 6.62
C ALA A 135 4.76 9.27 7.16
N ALA A 136 4.43 10.57 7.28
CA ALA A 136 5.27 11.58 7.94
C ALA A 136 5.61 11.24 9.40
N LYS A 137 4.76 10.47 10.08
CA LYS A 137 4.95 10.05 11.46
C LYS A 137 5.72 8.72 11.59
N MET A 138 6.01 8.05 10.47
CA MET A 138 6.63 6.73 10.48
C MET A 138 8.13 6.81 10.21
N THR A 139 8.90 6.11 11.04
CA THR A 139 10.31 5.85 10.82
C THR A 139 10.52 4.80 9.72
N ASP A 140 11.74 4.76 9.16
CA ASP A 140 12.09 3.71 8.20
C ASP A 140 11.97 2.31 8.81
N ALA A 141 12.37 2.14 10.06
CA ALA A 141 12.26 0.86 10.76
C ALA A 141 10.80 0.40 10.87
N GLU A 142 9.88 1.31 11.21
CA GLU A 142 8.44 1.00 11.30
C GLU A 142 7.84 0.66 9.93
N MET A 143 8.20 1.38 8.87
CA MET A 143 7.75 1.04 7.52
C MET A 143 8.38 -0.27 7.00
N GLN A 144 9.62 -0.57 7.37
CA GLN A 144 10.28 -1.82 7.01
C GLN A 144 9.64 -3.04 7.66
N THR A 145 8.89 -2.87 8.76
CA THR A 145 8.11 -3.98 9.34
C THR A 145 7.14 -4.60 8.33
N PHE A 146 6.70 -3.83 7.32
CA PHE A 146 5.85 -4.32 6.24
C PHE A 146 6.62 -5.08 5.14
N LEU A 147 7.95 -4.89 5.02
CA LEU A 147 8.77 -5.50 3.96
C LEU A 147 8.95 -7.01 4.11
N CYS A 148 9.11 -7.47 5.35
CA CYS A 148 9.58 -8.82 5.64
C CYS A 148 10.61 -9.37 4.63
N MET A 149 11.75 -8.70 4.53
CA MET A 149 12.93 -9.30 3.92
C MET A 149 13.88 -9.73 5.04
N CYS A 150 14.36 -10.97 4.96
CA CYS A 150 15.53 -11.48 5.67
C CYS A 150 16.67 -10.45 5.63
N SER A 151 16.78 -9.61 6.64
CA SER A 151 18.01 -8.86 6.90
C SER A 151 18.46 -9.21 8.32
N PRO A 152 19.63 -9.86 8.50
CA PRO A 152 20.15 -10.25 9.81
C PRO A 152 20.40 -9.06 10.76
N LYS A 153 20.22 -7.81 10.30
CA LYS A 153 20.33 -6.61 11.13
C LYS A 153 19.05 -6.25 11.89
N LEU A 154 17.87 -6.76 11.53
CA LEU A 154 16.61 -6.44 12.22
C LEU A 154 16.30 -7.33 13.43
N THR A 155 16.95 -8.49 13.55
CA THR A 155 16.79 -9.40 14.72
C THR A 155 17.27 -8.75 16.02
N HIS A 156 18.17 -7.77 15.96
CA HIS A 156 18.59 -6.98 17.11
C HIS A 156 17.59 -5.88 17.50
N PHE A 157 16.80 -5.34 16.56
CA PHE A 157 15.89 -4.23 16.84
C PHE A 157 14.61 -4.66 17.58
N VAL A 158 14.16 -5.90 17.37
CA VAL A 158 12.99 -6.47 18.06
C VAL A 158 13.22 -6.56 19.58
N LYS A 159 14.48 -6.62 20.04
CA LYS A 159 14.80 -6.66 21.49
C LYS A 159 14.68 -5.30 22.20
N HIS A 160 14.59 -4.18 21.47
CA HIS A 160 14.55 -2.83 22.06
C HIS A 160 13.17 -2.17 22.02
N LEU A 161 12.13 -2.91 21.61
CA LEU A 161 10.73 -2.45 21.56
C LEU A 161 9.82 -3.24 22.51
N SER A 162 10.41 -4.01 23.43
CA SER A 162 9.73 -4.69 24.54
C SER A 162 9.90 -3.91 25.84
#